data_AF-A0A661Q3D6-F1
#
_entry.id   AF-A0A661Q3D6-F1
#
_cell.length_a   1.000
_cell.length_b   1.000
_cell.length_c   1.000
_cell.angle_alpha   90.00
_cell.angle_beta   90.00
_cell.angle_gamma   90.00
#
_symmetry.space_group_name_H-M   'P 1'
#
loop_
_entity.id
_entity.type
_entity.pdbx_description
1 polymer ?
#
loop_
_entity_poly.entity_id
_entity_poly.type
_entity_poly.pdbx_seq_one_letter_code
_entity_poly.pdbx_strand_id
1 'polypeptide(L)'
;LAAMNMVIRGLDFNFGREPANTFTNDQHPDLKADFIMANPPFNMKEWDTGLSDDDPRWQYGRPPSNNANFAWLQHMVYHLAPTGSMGLLLANGSMSSNTKNEGQIRKALVENDLVECMVALPGQLFTNTQIPACIWFLTRNKETRNGFRNRSGEILFIDARNLGYMKDRVLRDFKKEDIDKIAGTFHAWQKDEGYEDEAGFCKSATLAEVAKQDHVLTPGRYVGAAAEENDGEPFAEKMARLTGQLQGQFTESARLEEQIKENLAGLGYEC
;
A
#
# COMPACT_ATOMS: atom_id res chain seq x y z
N LEU A 1 6.00 26.87 6.57
CA LEU A 1 6.46 25.81 7.50
C LEU A 1 7.56 24.93 6.89
N ALA A 2 7.35 24.26 5.75
CA ALA A 2 8.37 23.40 5.13
C ALA A 2 9.70 24.14 4.84
N ALA A 3 9.65 25.32 4.21
CA ALA A 3 10.83 26.16 3.98
C ALA A 3 11.59 26.50 5.28
N MET A 4 10.88 26.87 6.34
CA MET A 4 11.49 27.13 7.64
C MET A 4 12.17 25.89 8.23
N ASN A 5 11.56 24.71 8.10
CA ASN A 5 12.15 23.45 8.57
C ASN A 5 13.46 23.11 7.84
N MET A 6 13.54 23.38 6.53
CA MET A 6 14.79 23.19 5.77
C MET A 6 15.87 24.16 6.23
N VAL A 7 15.53 25.44 6.40
CA VAL A 7 16.46 26.46 6.92
C VAL A 7 16.99 26.08 8.31
N ILE A 8 16.12 25.65 9.23
CA ILE A 8 16.51 25.22 10.58
C ILE A 8 17.46 24.02 10.54
N ARG A 9 17.28 23.11 9.57
CA ARG A 9 18.13 21.93 9.39
C ARG A 9 19.38 22.21 8.55
N GLY A 10 19.58 23.43 8.07
CA GLY A 10 20.72 23.81 7.23
C GLY A 10 20.75 23.09 5.88
N LEU A 11 19.58 22.79 5.31
CA LEU A 11 19.45 22.15 4.01
C LEU A 11 19.00 23.17 2.97
N ASP A 12 19.73 23.23 1.85
CA ASP A 12 19.28 23.97 0.67
C ASP A 12 18.09 23.25 0.03
N PHE A 13 17.18 24.02 -0.57
CA PHE A 13 15.97 23.49 -1.18
C PHE A 13 15.51 24.32 -2.38
N ASN A 14 14.84 23.66 -3.32
CA ASN A 14 14.10 24.30 -4.40
C ASN A 14 12.64 23.85 -4.33
N PHE A 15 11.76 24.72 -3.82
CA PHE A 15 10.32 24.45 -3.70
C PHE A 15 9.48 25.12 -4.79
N GLY A 16 10.10 25.58 -5.87
CA GLY A 16 9.42 26.37 -6.90
C GLY A 16 9.37 27.86 -6.55
N ARG A 17 8.58 28.60 -7.32
CA ARG A 17 8.43 30.05 -7.16
C ARG A 17 7.41 30.41 -6.09
N GLU A 18 6.36 29.60 -5.98
CA GLU A 18 5.23 29.83 -5.08
C GLU A 18 4.56 28.50 -4.66
N PRO A 19 3.80 28.49 -3.56
CA PRO A 19 2.93 27.37 -3.25
C PRO A 19 1.89 27.18 -4.36
N ALA A 20 1.87 26.01 -4.97
CA ALA A 20 1.03 25.71 -6.11
C ALA A 20 0.46 24.28 -6.04
N ASN A 21 -0.60 24.02 -6.80
CA ASN A 21 -1.13 22.68 -6.98
C ASN A 21 -0.22 21.90 -7.94
N THR A 22 0.28 20.75 -7.49
CA THR A 22 1.20 19.89 -8.26
C THR A 22 0.66 19.48 -9.63
N PHE A 23 -0.65 19.31 -9.77
CA PHE A 23 -1.23 18.92 -11.03
C PHE A 23 -1.39 20.09 -11.99
N THR A 24 -2.01 21.19 -11.56
CA THR A 24 -2.40 22.29 -12.45
C THR A 24 -1.32 23.36 -12.64
N ASN A 25 -0.38 23.48 -11.70
CA ASN A 25 0.73 24.43 -11.78
C ASN A 25 2.01 23.79 -11.21
N ASP A 26 2.48 22.78 -11.93
CA ASP A 26 3.72 22.07 -11.63
C ASP A 26 4.91 23.05 -11.62
N GLN A 27 5.56 23.16 -10.47
CA GLN A 27 6.70 24.06 -10.27
C GLN A 27 8.00 23.53 -10.87
N HIS A 28 8.04 22.25 -11.27
CA HIS A 28 9.23 21.57 -11.75
C HIS A 28 8.93 20.69 -12.99
N PRO A 29 8.33 21.25 -14.07
CA PRO A 29 7.80 20.47 -15.20
C PRO A 29 8.85 19.62 -15.93
N ASP A 30 10.11 20.10 -15.96
CA ASP A 30 11.22 19.44 -16.65
C ASP A 30 12.08 18.57 -15.73
N LEU A 31 11.81 18.56 -14.42
CA LEU A 31 12.60 17.79 -13.47
C LEU A 31 12.46 16.29 -13.74
N LYS A 32 13.61 15.64 -13.94
CA LYS A 32 13.76 14.19 -13.93
C LYS A 32 14.63 13.79 -12.74
N ALA A 33 14.01 13.40 -11.64
CA ALA A 33 14.70 13.10 -10.38
C ALA A 33 15.15 11.63 -10.33
N ASP A 34 16.30 11.37 -9.69
CA ASP A 34 16.77 10.01 -9.41
C ASP A 34 15.95 9.33 -8.33
N PHE A 35 15.50 10.10 -7.33
CA PHE A 35 14.68 9.63 -6.22
C PHE A 35 13.49 10.54 -6.00
N ILE A 36 12.30 9.96 -5.90
CA ILE A 36 11.08 10.70 -5.53
C ILE A 36 10.40 9.98 -4.39
N MET A 37 10.03 10.71 -3.33
CA MET A 37 9.29 10.14 -2.21
C MET A 37 8.18 11.08 -1.75
N ALA A 38 7.02 10.51 -1.42
CA ALA A 38 5.87 11.30 -1.00
C ALA A 38 4.91 10.52 -0.09
N ASN A 39 4.23 11.27 0.79
CA ASN A 39 3.02 10.84 1.47
C ASN A 39 1.88 11.78 1.03
N PRO A 40 1.28 11.56 -0.15
CA PRO A 40 0.22 12.42 -0.66
C PRO A 40 -1.09 12.26 0.14
N PRO A 41 -1.99 13.25 0.09
CA PRO A 41 -3.33 13.12 0.67
C PRO A 41 -4.09 11.93 0.06
N PHE A 42 -4.56 11.01 0.91
CA PHE A 42 -5.26 9.82 0.45
C PHE A 42 -6.64 10.14 -0.09
N ASN A 43 -7.01 9.51 -1.22
CA ASN A 43 -8.35 9.55 -1.80
C ASN A 43 -8.85 10.98 -2.07
N MET A 44 -7.94 11.89 -2.42
CA MET A 44 -8.27 13.28 -2.76
C MET A 44 -9.22 13.32 -3.96
N LYS A 45 -10.29 14.09 -3.84
CA LYS A 45 -11.32 14.30 -4.86
C LYS A 45 -11.10 15.63 -5.58
N GLU A 46 -11.71 15.80 -6.74
CA GLU A 46 -11.74 17.06 -7.51
C GLU A 46 -10.33 17.59 -7.85
N TRP A 47 -9.36 16.68 -7.92
CA TRP A 47 -7.94 16.96 -8.10
C TRP A 47 -7.61 17.39 -9.54
N ASP A 48 -8.46 17.02 -10.50
CA ASP A 48 -8.28 17.15 -11.93
C ASP A 48 -8.96 18.39 -12.55
N THR A 49 -9.51 19.28 -11.72
CA THR A 49 -10.15 20.51 -12.18
C THR A 49 -9.16 21.36 -12.98
N GLY A 50 -9.43 21.57 -14.26
CA GLY A 50 -8.58 22.35 -15.17
C GLY A 50 -7.41 21.57 -15.78
N LEU A 51 -7.36 20.24 -15.62
CA LEU A 51 -6.39 19.39 -16.32
C LEU A 51 -6.94 18.91 -17.65
N SER A 52 -6.04 18.83 -18.64
CA SER A 52 -6.34 18.22 -19.93
C SER A 52 -6.52 16.70 -19.79
N ASP A 53 -7.40 16.15 -20.62
CA ASP A 53 -7.58 14.72 -20.79
C ASP A 53 -6.33 14.06 -21.41
N ASP A 54 -5.61 14.81 -22.25
CA ASP A 54 -4.40 14.40 -22.97
C ASP A 54 -3.09 14.74 -22.23
N ASP A 55 -3.16 14.94 -20.91
CA ASP A 55 -1.96 15.26 -20.13
C ASP A 55 -0.93 14.11 -20.24
N PRO A 56 0.34 14.41 -20.57
CA PRO A 56 1.36 13.40 -20.84
C PRO A 56 1.72 12.55 -19.61
N ARG A 57 1.26 12.93 -18.41
CA ARG A 57 1.43 12.15 -17.18
C ARG A 57 0.56 10.89 -17.17
N TRP A 58 -0.56 10.85 -17.89
CA TRP A 58 -1.53 9.74 -17.84
C TRP A 58 -1.22 8.58 -18.79
N GLN A 59 0.05 8.20 -18.89
CA GLN A 59 0.53 7.16 -19.84
C GLN A 59 -0.08 5.78 -19.60
N TYR A 60 -0.48 5.49 -18.36
CA TYR A 60 -1.01 4.18 -17.95
C TYR A 60 -2.54 4.22 -17.78
N GLY A 61 -3.18 5.28 -18.24
CA GLY A 61 -4.61 5.53 -18.15
C GLY A 61 -4.96 6.65 -17.17
N ARG A 62 -6.02 7.39 -17.48
CA ARG A 62 -6.44 8.52 -16.65
C ARG A 62 -7.00 8.03 -15.30
N PRO A 63 -6.48 8.52 -14.16
CA PRO A 63 -7.04 8.23 -12.85
C PRO A 63 -8.45 8.82 -12.69
N PRO A 64 -9.30 8.24 -11.84
CA PRO A 64 -10.63 8.77 -11.63
C PRO A 64 -10.61 10.08 -10.82
N SER A 65 -11.47 11.03 -11.20
CA SER A 65 -11.57 12.37 -10.55
C SER A 65 -11.91 12.32 -9.05
N ASN A 66 -12.49 11.21 -8.58
CA ASN A 66 -12.83 11.01 -7.16
C ASN A 66 -11.74 10.28 -6.36
N ASN A 67 -10.59 9.97 -6.96
CA ASN A 67 -9.43 9.40 -6.25
C ASN A 67 -8.10 9.75 -6.94
N ALA A 68 -7.33 10.67 -6.33
CA ALA A 68 -6.04 11.10 -6.83
C ALA A 68 -4.87 10.11 -6.59
N ASN A 69 -5.07 8.95 -5.94
CA ASN A 69 -3.97 8.05 -5.57
C ASN A 69 -3.08 7.67 -6.77
N PHE A 70 -3.70 7.25 -7.88
CA PHE A 70 -2.97 6.92 -9.11
C PHE A 70 -2.57 8.16 -9.92
N ALA A 71 -3.13 9.34 -9.63
CA ALA A 71 -2.67 10.60 -10.20
C ALA A 71 -1.31 11.00 -9.61
N TRP A 72 -1.17 10.90 -8.28
CA TRP A 72 0.10 11.11 -7.59
C TRP A 72 1.18 10.13 -8.08
N LEU A 73 0.83 8.84 -8.15
CA LEU A 73 1.75 7.81 -8.62
C LEU A 73 2.23 8.11 -10.05
N GLN A 74 1.32 8.37 -10.99
CA GLN A 74 1.69 8.63 -12.39
C GLN A 74 2.44 9.96 -12.56
N HIS A 75 2.11 11.00 -11.80
CA HIS A 75 2.88 12.25 -11.77
C HIS A 75 4.33 11.99 -11.35
N MET A 76 4.54 11.26 -10.24
CA MET A 76 5.89 10.90 -9.79
C MET A 76 6.62 10.04 -10.84
N VAL A 77 5.96 9.05 -11.44
CA VAL A 77 6.55 8.23 -12.52
C VAL A 77 6.96 9.10 -13.72
N TYR A 78 6.16 10.09 -14.10
CA TYR A 78 6.48 11.03 -15.18
C TYR A 78 7.76 11.83 -14.87
N HIS A 79 7.96 12.29 -13.64
CA HIS A 79 9.16 13.02 -13.20
C HIS A 79 10.34 12.13 -12.81
N LEU A 80 10.23 10.81 -12.98
CA LEU A 80 11.32 9.90 -12.64
C LEU A 80 12.34 9.84 -13.78
N ALA A 81 13.62 9.97 -13.45
CA ALA A 81 14.71 9.76 -14.41
C ALA A 81 14.68 8.33 -14.97
N PRO A 82 15.26 8.06 -16.16
CA PRO A 82 15.28 6.71 -16.76
C PRO A 82 15.89 5.62 -15.86
N THR A 83 16.75 6.02 -14.92
CA THR A 83 17.39 5.15 -13.94
C THR A 83 16.86 5.33 -12.52
N GLY A 84 15.89 6.24 -12.33
CA GLY A 84 15.38 6.65 -11.03
C GLY A 84 14.43 5.64 -10.39
N SER A 85 14.26 5.78 -9.08
CA SER A 85 13.35 4.97 -8.25
C SER A 85 12.52 5.87 -7.33
N MET A 86 11.33 5.42 -6.96
CA MET A 86 10.42 6.20 -6.13
C MET A 86 9.74 5.35 -5.07
N GLY A 87 9.38 5.99 -3.96
CA GLY A 87 8.62 5.37 -2.87
C GLY A 87 7.47 6.28 -2.45
N LEU A 88 6.23 5.83 -2.52
CA LEU A 88 5.09 6.59 -2.03
C LEU A 88 4.20 5.79 -1.11
N LEU A 89 3.60 6.50 -0.17
CA LEU A 89 2.59 5.95 0.70
C LEU A 89 1.20 6.12 0.07
N LEU A 90 0.41 5.05 0.01
CA LEU A 90 -0.98 5.09 -0.45
C LEU A 90 -1.88 4.27 0.48
N ALA A 91 -3.18 4.57 0.48
CA ALA A 91 -4.17 3.75 1.16
C ALA A 91 -4.17 2.31 0.62
N ASN A 92 -4.39 1.32 1.49
CA ASN A 92 -4.35 -0.10 1.11
C ASN A 92 -5.28 -0.48 -0.04
N GLY A 93 -6.41 0.24 -0.19
CA GLY A 93 -7.33 0.04 -1.31
C GLY A 93 -6.67 0.15 -2.68
N SER A 94 -5.59 0.92 -2.82
CA SER A 94 -4.84 1.05 -4.09
C SER A 94 -4.31 -0.29 -4.62
N MET A 95 -4.00 -1.24 -3.74
CA MET A 95 -3.42 -2.54 -4.11
C MET A 95 -4.42 -3.49 -4.78
N SER A 96 -5.73 -3.31 -4.57
CA SER A 96 -6.74 -4.29 -4.98
C SER A 96 -8.00 -3.70 -5.59
N SER A 97 -8.22 -2.39 -5.47
CA SER A 97 -9.44 -1.75 -5.95
C SER A 97 -9.60 -1.89 -7.46
N ASN A 98 -10.80 -2.28 -7.87
CA ASN A 98 -11.22 -2.30 -9.28
C ASN A 98 -12.20 -1.16 -9.59
N THR A 99 -12.35 -0.19 -8.68
CA THR A 99 -13.25 0.94 -8.92
C THR A 99 -12.67 1.85 -10.00
N LYS A 100 -13.53 2.31 -10.91
CA LYS A 100 -13.29 3.47 -11.80
C LYS A 100 -11.87 3.53 -12.37
N ASN A 101 -11.47 2.51 -13.12
CA ASN A 101 -10.21 2.43 -13.88
C ASN A 101 -8.93 2.10 -13.07
N GLU A 102 -8.95 2.10 -11.74
CA GLU A 102 -7.76 1.84 -10.91
C GLU A 102 -7.12 0.46 -11.20
N GLY A 103 -7.95 -0.55 -11.46
CA GLY A 103 -7.48 -1.89 -11.83
C GLY A 103 -6.73 -1.91 -13.17
N GLN A 104 -7.18 -1.13 -14.15
CA GLN A 104 -6.50 -1.06 -15.46
C GLN A 104 -5.18 -0.30 -15.36
N ILE A 105 -5.14 0.80 -14.61
CA ILE A 105 -3.90 1.55 -14.37
C ILE A 105 -2.88 0.68 -13.63
N ARG A 106 -3.31 -0.02 -12.57
CA ARG A 106 -2.45 -0.95 -11.83
C ARG A 106 -1.91 -2.06 -12.73
N LYS A 107 -2.77 -2.67 -13.54
CA LYS A 107 -2.36 -3.66 -14.54
C LYS A 107 -1.31 -3.08 -15.49
N ALA A 108 -1.54 -1.90 -16.06
CA ALA A 108 -0.61 -1.26 -16.98
C ALA A 108 0.74 -0.95 -16.34
N LEU A 109 0.77 -0.49 -15.08
CA LEU A 109 2.02 -0.25 -14.34
C LEU A 109 2.83 -1.54 -14.11
N VAL A 110 2.14 -2.65 -13.85
CA VAL A 110 2.75 -3.98 -13.65
C VAL A 110 3.26 -4.54 -14.99
N GLU A 111 2.46 -4.47 -16.06
CA GLU A 111 2.83 -4.97 -17.38
C GLU A 111 3.98 -4.18 -18.02
N ASN A 112 4.14 -2.90 -17.65
CA ASN A 112 5.29 -2.08 -18.01
C ASN A 112 6.48 -2.22 -17.03
N ASP A 113 6.43 -3.22 -16.13
CA ASP A 113 7.49 -3.61 -15.21
C ASP A 113 7.99 -2.48 -14.27
N LEU A 114 7.13 -1.52 -13.94
CA LEU A 114 7.51 -0.37 -13.11
C LEU A 114 7.44 -0.65 -11.61
N VAL A 115 6.47 -1.45 -11.18
CA VAL A 115 6.28 -1.79 -9.76
C VAL A 115 7.40 -2.70 -9.32
N GLU A 116 8.21 -2.29 -8.35
CA GLU A 116 9.40 -3.02 -7.92
C GLU A 116 9.17 -3.76 -6.59
N CYS A 117 8.58 -3.07 -5.61
CA CYS A 117 8.29 -3.66 -4.32
C CYS A 117 7.00 -3.10 -3.71
N MET A 118 6.26 -3.96 -3.02
CA MET A 118 5.05 -3.63 -2.30
C MET A 118 5.22 -3.95 -0.82
N VAL A 119 5.04 -2.96 0.05
CA VAL A 119 5.12 -3.13 1.50
C VAL A 119 3.77 -2.85 2.15
N ALA A 120 3.15 -3.88 2.74
CA ALA A 120 1.95 -3.71 3.55
C ALA A 120 2.35 -3.32 4.97
N LEU A 121 1.82 -2.19 5.46
CA LEU A 121 2.18 -1.68 6.79
C LEU A 121 1.13 -2.04 7.85
N PRO A 122 1.50 -2.05 9.14
CA PRO A 122 0.56 -2.14 10.25
C PRO A 122 -0.54 -1.08 10.17
N GLY A 123 -1.80 -1.47 10.41
CA GLY A 123 -2.97 -0.60 10.25
C GLY A 123 -3.06 0.58 11.24
N GLN A 124 -2.22 0.61 12.27
CA GLN A 124 -2.26 1.57 13.37
C GLN A 124 -1.02 2.48 13.44
N LEU A 125 -0.30 2.65 12.32
CA LEU A 125 0.90 3.51 12.29
C LEU A 125 0.61 5.01 12.26
N PHE A 126 -0.52 5.43 11.68
CA PHE A 126 -0.81 6.85 11.49
C PHE A 126 -1.56 7.44 12.66
N THR A 127 -1.03 8.54 13.19
CA THR A 127 -1.69 9.32 14.27
C THR A 127 -2.97 10.02 13.79
N ASN A 128 -3.05 10.33 12.50
CA ASN A 128 -4.05 11.23 11.94
C ASN A 128 -5.11 10.53 11.08
N THR A 129 -4.96 9.24 10.81
CA THR A 129 -5.92 8.47 10.01
C THR A 129 -5.94 7.01 10.45
N GLN A 130 -7.14 6.42 10.49
CA GLN A 130 -7.31 4.98 10.70
C GLN A 130 -7.17 4.19 9.39
N ILE A 131 -7.00 4.87 8.25
CA ILE A 131 -6.85 4.21 6.95
C ILE A 131 -5.48 3.51 6.94
N PRO A 132 -5.45 2.16 6.85
CA PRO A 132 -4.21 1.44 6.68
C PRO A 132 -3.55 1.83 5.36
N ALA A 133 -2.23 1.96 5.39
CA ALA A 133 -1.46 2.37 4.22
C ALA A 133 -0.42 1.31 3.84
N CYS A 134 0.04 1.42 2.61
CA CYS A 134 1.08 0.60 2.01
C CYS A 134 2.11 1.51 1.35
N ILE A 135 3.33 1.00 1.21
CA ILE A 135 4.39 1.66 0.44
C ILE A 135 4.47 0.97 -0.91
N TRP A 136 4.38 1.77 -1.96
CA TRP A 136 4.69 1.37 -3.32
C TRP A 136 6.09 1.83 -3.65
N PHE A 137 6.96 0.89 -4.01
CA PHE A 137 8.25 1.18 -4.63
C PHE A 137 8.17 0.90 -6.12
N LEU A 138 8.59 1.87 -6.93
CA LEU A 138 8.66 1.77 -8.38
C LEU A 138 10.04 2.19 -8.88
N THR A 139 10.48 1.60 -9.99
CA THR A 139 11.71 2.00 -10.67
C THR A 139 11.52 1.97 -12.18
N ARG A 140 12.26 2.82 -12.90
CA ARG A 140 12.28 2.82 -14.37
C ARG A 140 13.20 1.75 -14.96
N ASN A 141 14.08 1.16 -14.15
CA ASN A 141 15.08 0.20 -14.64
C ASN A 141 15.39 -0.88 -13.59
N LYS A 142 15.09 -2.14 -13.95
CA LYS A 142 15.33 -3.36 -13.16
C LYS A 142 16.47 -4.24 -13.72
N GLU A 143 17.21 -3.75 -14.70
CA GLU A 143 18.34 -4.46 -15.30
C GLU A 143 19.55 -4.47 -14.35
N THR A 144 20.55 -5.30 -14.69
CA THR A 144 21.82 -5.38 -13.96
C THR A 144 22.56 -4.04 -14.03
N ARG A 145 22.76 -3.39 -12.88
CA ARG A 145 23.48 -2.11 -12.77
C ARG A 145 23.88 -1.80 -11.34
N ASN A 146 25.01 -1.13 -11.14
CA ASN A 146 25.43 -0.60 -9.83
C ASN A 146 25.37 -1.62 -8.66
N GLY A 147 25.71 -2.88 -8.93
CA GLY A 147 25.63 -3.97 -7.94
C GLY A 147 24.24 -4.58 -7.76
N PHE A 148 23.22 -4.11 -8.47
CA PHE A 148 21.91 -4.77 -8.53
C PHE A 148 21.91 -5.89 -9.57
N ARG A 149 21.21 -6.98 -9.24
CA ARG A 149 20.92 -8.06 -10.18
C ARG A 149 19.86 -7.63 -11.20
N ASN A 150 19.73 -8.41 -12.28
CA ASN A 150 18.56 -8.33 -13.13
C ASN A 150 17.36 -8.90 -12.37
N ARG A 151 16.32 -8.07 -12.22
CA ARG A 151 15.05 -8.38 -11.56
C ARG A 151 13.86 -7.97 -12.42
N SER A 152 14.08 -7.82 -13.73
CA SER A 152 13.03 -7.56 -14.70
C SER A 152 12.00 -8.67 -14.67
N GLY A 153 10.73 -8.28 -14.64
CA GLY A 153 9.62 -9.23 -14.55
C GLY A 153 9.37 -9.78 -13.15
N GLU A 154 10.02 -9.24 -12.12
CA GLU A 154 9.81 -9.61 -10.71
C GLU A 154 9.30 -8.42 -9.87
N ILE A 155 8.49 -8.75 -8.86
CA ILE A 155 7.98 -7.81 -7.86
C ILE A 155 8.19 -8.43 -6.47
N LEU A 156 8.84 -7.71 -5.57
CA LEU A 156 8.99 -8.13 -4.18
C LEU A 156 7.77 -7.72 -3.36
N PHE A 157 7.15 -8.68 -2.69
CA PHE A 157 6.07 -8.44 -1.74
C PHE A 157 6.60 -8.58 -0.31
N ILE A 158 6.41 -7.56 0.52
CA ILE A 158 6.75 -7.56 1.95
C ILE A 158 5.50 -7.29 2.77
N ASP A 159 5.17 -8.21 3.68
CA ASP A 159 4.09 -8.09 4.63
C ASP A 159 4.62 -7.70 6.01
N ALA A 160 4.69 -6.40 6.27
CA ALA A 160 5.14 -5.86 7.55
C ALA A 160 4.00 -5.64 8.54
N ARG A 161 2.77 -6.11 8.27
CA ARG A 161 1.58 -5.83 9.11
C ARG A 161 1.76 -6.28 10.57
N ASN A 162 2.55 -7.33 10.79
CA ASN A 162 2.81 -7.88 12.12
C ASN A 162 4.04 -7.26 12.80
N LEU A 163 4.86 -6.47 12.11
CA LEU A 163 6.04 -5.80 12.67
C LEU A 163 5.69 -4.53 13.47
N GLY A 164 6.65 -4.05 14.26
CA GLY A 164 6.49 -2.87 15.12
C GLY A 164 5.94 -3.20 16.51
N TYR A 165 5.83 -2.17 17.34
CA TYR A 165 5.42 -2.27 18.75
C TYR A 165 4.26 -1.32 19.05
N MET A 166 3.51 -1.61 20.12
CA MET A 166 2.48 -0.70 20.62
C MET A 166 3.16 0.52 21.29
N LYS A 167 3.01 1.70 20.68
CA LYS A 167 3.48 2.98 21.21
C LYS A 167 2.55 3.50 22.30
N ASP A 168 1.25 3.29 22.11
CA ASP A 168 0.21 3.51 23.10
C ASP A 168 -0.90 2.44 22.95
N ARG A 169 -2.08 2.64 23.57
CA ARG A 169 -3.19 1.68 23.53
C ARG A 169 -3.71 1.38 22.11
N VAL A 170 -3.50 2.29 21.16
CA VAL A 170 -4.02 2.21 19.80
C VAL A 170 -2.91 2.25 18.77
N LEU A 171 -1.91 3.11 18.93
CA LEU A 171 -0.90 3.35 17.91
C LEU A 171 0.22 2.32 17.97
N ARG A 172 0.63 1.88 16.78
CA ARG A 172 1.88 1.14 16.57
C ARG A 172 2.95 2.06 16.02
N ASP A 173 4.20 1.72 16.28
CA ASP A 173 5.37 2.40 15.72
C ASP A 173 6.43 1.35 15.36
N PHE A 174 7.38 1.75 14.52
CA PHE A 174 8.51 0.89 14.16
C PHE A 174 9.73 1.24 15.00
N LYS A 175 10.41 0.20 15.48
CA LYS A 175 11.79 0.37 15.95
C LYS A 175 12.73 0.45 14.76
N LYS A 176 13.96 0.87 15.03
CA LYS A 176 15.02 0.87 14.01
C LYS A 176 15.22 -0.54 13.44
N GLU A 177 15.16 -1.58 14.27
CA GLU A 177 15.33 -2.96 13.83
C GLU A 177 14.22 -3.42 12.88
N ASP A 178 12.99 -2.95 13.05
CA ASP A 178 11.89 -3.26 12.13
C ASP A 178 12.14 -2.64 10.74
N ILE A 179 12.60 -1.38 10.72
CA ILE A 179 12.94 -0.67 9.49
C ILE A 179 14.15 -1.32 8.81
N ASP A 180 15.18 -1.66 9.58
CA ASP A 180 16.38 -2.33 9.09
C ASP A 180 16.06 -3.72 8.54
N LYS A 181 15.12 -4.48 9.15
CA LYS A 181 14.63 -5.76 8.60
C LYS A 181 13.98 -5.56 7.22
N ILE A 182 13.04 -4.61 7.10
CA ILE A 182 12.33 -4.34 5.83
C ILE A 182 13.31 -3.86 4.75
N ALA A 183 14.12 -2.85 5.06
CA ALA A 183 15.08 -2.28 4.12
C ALA A 183 16.17 -3.28 3.74
N GLY A 184 16.68 -4.04 4.71
CA GLY A 184 17.66 -5.11 4.50
C GLY A 184 17.13 -6.20 3.56
N THR A 185 15.88 -6.63 3.75
CA THR A 185 15.21 -7.61 2.87
C THR A 185 15.10 -7.10 1.45
N PHE A 186 14.66 -5.84 1.26
CA PHE A 186 14.57 -5.24 -0.07
C PHE A 186 15.95 -5.11 -0.75
N HIS A 187 16.96 -4.61 -0.03
CA HIS A 187 18.31 -4.47 -0.59
C HIS A 187 18.97 -5.81 -0.90
N ALA A 188 18.80 -6.82 -0.05
CA ALA A 188 19.27 -8.19 -0.29
C ALA A 188 18.64 -8.75 -1.56
N TRP A 189 17.32 -8.60 -1.73
CA TRP A 189 16.60 -9.00 -2.94
C TRP A 189 17.10 -8.27 -4.19
N GLN A 190 17.36 -6.96 -4.12
CA GLN A 190 17.87 -6.19 -5.26
C GLN A 190 19.27 -6.62 -5.72
N LYS A 191 20.08 -7.22 -4.84
CA LYS A 191 21.48 -7.59 -5.11
C LYS A 191 21.75 -9.08 -5.22
N ASP A 192 20.78 -9.93 -4.91
CA ASP A 192 20.95 -11.37 -4.70
C ASP A 192 21.88 -11.73 -3.53
N GLU A 193 21.90 -10.91 -2.49
CA GLU A 193 22.82 -11.06 -1.36
C GLU A 193 22.09 -11.65 -0.13
N GLY A 194 21.93 -12.98 -0.11
CA GLY A 194 21.34 -13.69 1.04
C GLY A 194 19.83 -13.50 1.19
N TYR A 195 19.14 -13.22 0.08
CA TYR A 195 17.69 -13.15 0.05
C TYR A 195 17.07 -14.55 -0.06
N GLU A 196 16.04 -14.81 0.74
CA GLU A 196 15.17 -15.98 0.64
C GLU A 196 13.72 -15.57 0.88
N ASP A 197 12.77 -16.29 0.26
CA ASP A 197 11.34 -16.12 0.55
C ASP A 197 11.04 -16.58 1.98
N GLU A 198 10.40 -15.72 2.78
CA GLU A 198 10.01 -16.00 4.17
C GLU A 198 8.48 -16.02 4.26
N ALA A 199 7.91 -17.19 4.57
CA ALA A 199 6.46 -17.37 4.68
C ALA A 199 5.85 -16.40 5.72
N GLY A 200 4.83 -15.65 5.30
CA GLY A 200 4.19 -14.62 6.12
C GLY A 200 4.95 -13.29 6.22
N PHE A 201 6.12 -13.15 5.57
CA PHE A 201 6.90 -11.92 5.61
C PHE A 201 7.31 -11.41 4.22
N CYS A 202 8.00 -12.18 3.39
CA CYS A 202 8.44 -11.68 2.07
C CYS A 202 8.43 -12.76 0.99
N LYS A 203 8.14 -12.34 -0.25
CA LYS A 203 8.19 -13.23 -1.43
C LYS A 203 8.47 -12.45 -2.71
N SER A 204 9.39 -12.94 -3.54
CA SER A 204 9.57 -12.48 -4.92
C SER A 204 8.56 -13.20 -5.82
N ALA A 205 7.70 -12.46 -6.51
CA ALA A 205 6.76 -13.04 -7.46
C ALA A 205 6.98 -12.49 -8.87
N THR A 206 6.80 -13.37 -9.86
CA THR A 206 6.89 -13.05 -11.27
C THR A 206 5.65 -12.29 -11.76
N LEU A 207 5.77 -11.51 -12.85
CA LEU A 207 4.61 -10.87 -13.49
C LEU A 207 3.52 -11.89 -13.87
N ALA A 208 3.89 -13.13 -14.22
CA ALA A 208 2.93 -14.19 -14.52
C ALA A 208 2.13 -14.64 -13.29
N GLU A 209 2.76 -14.72 -12.12
CA GLU A 209 2.05 -15.00 -10.86
C GLU A 209 1.13 -13.85 -10.46
N VAL A 210 1.59 -12.60 -10.65
CA VAL A 210 0.79 -11.41 -10.39
C VAL A 210 -0.42 -11.33 -11.35
N ALA A 211 -0.24 -11.70 -12.62
CA ALA A 211 -1.32 -11.76 -13.59
C ALA A 211 -2.38 -12.81 -13.23
N LYS A 212 -1.97 -13.99 -12.70
CA LYS A 212 -2.90 -15.02 -12.19
C LYS A 212 -3.71 -14.55 -10.98
N GLN A 213 -3.24 -13.52 -10.28
CA GLN A 213 -3.90 -12.90 -9.12
C GLN A 213 -4.67 -11.61 -9.52
N ASP A 214 -5.06 -11.47 -10.79
CA ASP A 214 -5.78 -10.31 -11.33
C ASP A 214 -5.07 -8.97 -11.09
N HIS A 215 -3.73 -8.99 -11.07
CA HIS A 215 -2.89 -7.83 -10.76
C HIS A 215 -3.19 -7.21 -9.38
N VAL A 216 -3.73 -7.98 -8.44
CA VAL A 216 -3.88 -7.54 -7.05
C VAL A 216 -2.51 -7.56 -6.38
N LEU A 217 -2.09 -6.45 -5.81
CA LEU A 217 -0.74 -6.24 -5.29
C LEU A 217 -0.63 -6.33 -3.77
N THR A 218 -1.63 -6.92 -3.11
CA THR A 218 -1.61 -7.09 -1.65
C THR A 218 -0.59 -8.17 -1.25
N PRO A 219 0.47 -7.84 -0.48
CA PRO A 219 1.53 -8.79 -0.12
C PRO A 219 1.04 -10.11 0.48
N GLY A 220 0.00 -10.07 1.33
CA GLY A 220 -0.59 -11.27 1.95
C GLY A 220 -1.08 -12.35 0.97
N ARG A 221 -1.30 -12.04 -0.31
CA ARG A 221 -1.64 -13.05 -1.34
C ARG A 221 -0.43 -13.82 -1.86
N TYR A 222 0.77 -13.29 -1.67
CA TYR A 222 2.01 -13.82 -2.21
C TYR A 222 2.83 -14.50 -1.13
N VAL A 223 3.01 -13.84 0.03
CA VAL A 223 3.90 -14.32 1.09
C VAL A 223 3.38 -15.55 1.84
N GLY A 224 2.12 -15.95 1.61
CA GLY A 224 1.49 -17.05 2.34
C GLY A 224 1.20 -16.71 3.81
N ALA A 225 0.77 -17.70 4.57
CA ALA A 225 0.70 -17.58 6.02
C ALA A 225 2.03 -18.02 6.62
N ALA A 226 2.51 -17.32 7.66
CA ALA A 226 3.50 -17.91 8.54
C ALA A 226 2.94 -19.24 9.06
N ALA A 227 3.80 -20.23 9.30
CA ALA A 227 3.36 -21.43 10.00
C ALA A 227 2.76 -20.99 11.34
N GLU A 228 1.44 -21.11 11.51
CA GLU A 228 0.85 -21.04 12.84
C GLU A 228 1.58 -22.10 13.68
N GLU A 229 1.94 -21.76 14.93
CA GLU A 229 2.17 -22.83 15.91
C GLU A 229 0.93 -23.72 15.84
N ASN A 230 1.11 -24.94 15.37
CA ASN A 230 0.04 -25.92 15.29
C ASN A 230 -0.54 -26.00 16.70
N ASP A 231 -1.76 -25.51 16.87
CA ASP A 231 -2.52 -25.61 18.13
C ASP A 231 -2.81 -27.07 18.51
N GLY A 232 -2.37 -28.00 17.66
CA GLY A 232 -2.51 -29.44 17.81
C GLY A 232 -3.89 -29.91 17.37
N GLU A 233 -4.76 -29.00 16.92
CA GLU A 233 -6.14 -29.29 16.54
C GLU A 233 -6.20 -29.57 15.03
N PRO A 234 -6.55 -30.80 14.61
CA PRO A 234 -6.79 -31.09 13.19
C PRO A 234 -7.83 -30.13 12.60
N PHE A 235 -7.60 -29.67 11.36
CA PHE A 235 -8.48 -28.71 10.68
C PHE A 235 -9.97 -29.10 10.73
N ALA A 236 -10.28 -30.38 10.58
CA ALA A 236 -11.65 -30.88 10.64
C ALA A 236 -12.30 -30.68 12.02
N GLU A 237 -11.54 -30.88 13.10
CA GLU A 237 -12.00 -30.68 14.48
C GLU A 237 -12.17 -29.19 14.78
N LYS A 238 -11.20 -28.36 14.37
CA LYS A 238 -11.25 -26.90 14.49
C LYS A 238 -12.45 -26.31 13.75
N MET A 239 -12.71 -26.75 12.52
CA MET A 239 -13.88 -26.32 11.75
C MET A 239 -15.20 -26.76 12.39
N ALA A 240 -15.28 -27.99 12.90
CA ALA A 240 -16.48 -28.46 13.60
C ALA A 240 -16.75 -27.63 14.86
N ARG A 241 -15.72 -27.36 15.67
CA ARG A 241 -15.80 -26.54 16.89
C ARG A 241 -16.22 -25.11 16.58
N LEU A 242 -15.56 -24.46 15.62
CA LEU A 242 -15.86 -23.07 15.24
C LEU A 242 -17.26 -22.93 14.66
N THR A 243 -17.71 -23.90 13.84
CA THR A 243 -19.08 -23.91 13.31
C THR A 243 -20.11 -24.10 14.43
N GLY A 244 -19.84 -24.97 15.40
CA GLY A 244 -20.68 -25.14 16.58
C GLY A 244 -20.76 -23.88 17.45
N GLN A 245 -19.62 -23.20 17.68
CA GLN A 245 -19.59 -21.91 18.39
C GLN A 245 -20.39 -20.84 17.65
N LEU A 246 -20.23 -20.74 16.33
CA LEU A 246 -20.98 -19.80 15.51
C LEU A 246 -22.50 -20.06 15.60
N GLN A 247 -22.91 -21.31 15.59
CA GLN A 247 -24.33 -21.68 15.73
C GLN A 247 -24.89 -21.34 17.12
N GLY A 248 -24.09 -21.54 18.18
CA GLY A 248 -24.42 -21.07 19.52
C GLY A 248 -24.59 -19.54 19.59
N GLN A 249 -23.68 -18.80 18.95
CA GLN A 249 -23.76 -17.34 18.86
C GLN A 249 -25.00 -16.86 18.10
N PHE A 250 -25.40 -17.54 17.01
CA PHE A 250 -26.65 -17.22 16.32
C PHE A 250 -27.88 -17.44 17.20
N THR A 251 -27.88 -18.51 18.00
CA THR A 251 -29.00 -18.81 18.91
C THR A 251 -29.11 -17.75 20.00
N GLU A 252 -27.98 -17.36 20.59
CA GLU A 252 -27.97 -16.30 21.61
C GLU A 252 -28.34 -14.93 21.02
N SER A 253 -27.89 -14.64 19.79
CA SER A 253 -28.30 -13.42 19.08
C SER A 253 -29.81 -13.36 18.88
N ALA A 254 -30.44 -14.47 18.46
CA ALA A 254 -31.89 -14.53 18.28
C ALA A 254 -32.64 -14.32 19.60
N ARG A 255 -32.17 -14.94 20.69
CA ARG A 255 -32.73 -14.76 22.05
C ARG A 255 -32.66 -13.30 22.50
N LEU A 256 -31.50 -12.67 22.31
CA LEU A 256 -31.31 -11.26 22.67
C LEU A 256 -32.16 -10.34 21.79
N GLU A 257 -32.31 -10.65 20.51
CA GLU A 257 -33.19 -9.90 19.61
C GLU A 257 -34.66 -9.95 20.05
N GLU A 258 -35.14 -11.13 20.44
CA GLU A 258 -36.50 -11.31 20.98
C GLU A 258 -36.69 -10.53 22.29
N GLN A 259 -35.71 -10.60 23.19
CA GLN A 259 -35.74 -9.86 24.46
C GLN A 259 -35.69 -8.33 24.26
N ILE A 260 -35.02 -7.85 23.21
CA ILE A 260 -35.03 -6.43 22.84
C ILE A 260 -36.42 -6.02 22.32
N LYS A 261 -37.05 -6.85 21.46
CA LYS A 261 -38.41 -6.58 20.96
C LYS A 261 -39.44 -6.53 22.09
N GLU A 262 -39.38 -7.44 23.05
CA GLU A 262 -40.25 -7.42 24.24
C GLU A 262 -40.05 -6.15 25.07
N ASN A 263 -38.80 -5.75 25.32
CA ASN A 263 -38.50 -4.53 26.07
C ASN A 263 -38.98 -3.26 25.36
N LEU A 264 -38.83 -3.18 24.03
CA LEU A 264 -39.29 -2.04 23.23
C LEU A 264 -40.82 -1.96 23.21
N ALA A 265 -41.51 -3.10 23.07
CA ALA A 265 -42.96 -3.17 23.18
C ALA A 265 -43.45 -2.70 24.55
N GLY A 266 -42.75 -3.08 25.64
CA GLY A 266 -43.03 -2.59 26.99
C GLY A 266 -42.83 -1.07 27.19
N LEU A 267 -42.01 -0.44 26.34
CA LEU A 267 -41.78 1.01 26.33
C LEU A 267 -42.68 1.77 25.35
N GLY A 268 -43.59 1.07 24.65
CA GLY A 268 -44.55 1.67 23.72
C GLY A 268 -44.02 1.89 22.29
N TYR A 269 -42.93 1.24 21.92
CA TYR A 269 -42.36 1.30 20.56
C TYR A 269 -42.48 -0.08 19.88
N GLU A 270 -43.15 -0.16 18.73
CA GLU A 270 -43.20 -1.38 17.91
C GLU A 270 -41.95 -1.47 17.02
N CYS A 271 -41.35 -2.66 16.93
CA CYS A 271 -40.22 -3.00 16.05
C CYS A 271 -40.44 -4.37 15.41
#